data_AF-Q0FZS7-F1
#
_entry.id   AF-Q0FZS7-F1
#
_cell.length_a   1.000
_cell.length_b   1.000
_cell.length_c   1.000
_cell.angle_alpha   90.00
_cell.angle_beta   90.00
_cell.angle_gamma   90.00
#
_symmetry.space_group_name_H-M   'P 1'
#
loop_
_entity.id
_entity.type
_entity.pdbx_description
1 polymer ?
#
loop_
_entity_poly.entity_id
_entity_poly.type
_entity_poly.pdbx_seq_one_letter_code
_entity_poly.pdbx_strand_id
1 'polypeptide(L)'
;MRAFFLYWFLPLAGFWGWFFAARFDVGYVVFSREVYDKTFAVYEALLGMDADAIAWLMAEAIVFDSFILLAIIAFRRRTKIAAFIREWRNPAGEGSDRLQERYDSIAYGSGARAPGKVREAV
;
A
#
# COMPACT_ATOMS: atom_id res chain seq x y z
N MET A 1 -5.54 -14.25 2.09
CA MET A 1 -5.38 -12.77 2.01
C MET A 1 -4.67 -12.34 0.73
N ARG A 2 -3.47 -12.84 0.39
CA ARG A 2 -2.71 -12.42 -0.82
C ARG A 2 -3.48 -12.60 -2.14
N ALA A 3 -4.18 -13.72 -2.29
CA ALA A 3 -4.98 -14.01 -3.48
C ALA A 3 -6.15 -13.05 -3.71
N PHE A 4 -6.75 -12.51 -2.64
CA PHE A 4 -7.86 -11.55 -2.74
C PHE A 4 -7.40 -10.22 -3.36
N PHE A 5 -6.23 -9.73 -2.91
CA PHE A 5 -5.60 -8.57 -3.52
C PHE A 5 -5.19 -8.81 -4.96
N LEU A 6 -4.63 -9.98 -5.26
CA LEU A 6 -4.23 -10.30 -6.62
C LEU A 6 -5.45 -10.31 -7.54
N TYR A 7 -6.54 -10.94 -7.12
CA TYR A 7 -7.79 -11.05 -7.87
C TYR A 7 -8.47 -9.69 -8.07
N TRP A 8 -8.37 -8.78 -7.09
CA TRP A 8 -8.91 -7.43 -7.21
C TRP A 8 -7.99 -6.49 -8.03
N PHE A 9 -6.67 -6.63 -7.87
CA PHE A 9 -5.70 -5.81 -8.58
C PHE A 9 -5.55 -6.22 -10.05
N LEU A 10 -5.77 -7.49 -10.39
CA LEU A 10 -5.68 -8.00 -11.76
C LEU A 10 -6.57 -7.21 -12.75
N PRO A 11 -7.89 -7.06 -12.53
CA PRO A 11 -8.74 -6.30 -13.44
C PRO A 11 -8.39 -4.82 -13.47
N LEU A 12 -7.98 -4.24 -12.33
CA LEU A 12 -7.51 -2.85 -12.27
C LEU A 12 -6.26 -2.64 -13.12
N ALA A 13 -5.24 -3.48 -12.94
CA ALA A 13 -3.98 -3.40 -13.66
C ALA A 13 -4.17 -3.69 -15.15
N GLY A 14 -5.10 -4.58 -15.52
CA GLY A 14 -5.49 -4.79 -16.90
C GLY A 14 -6.09 -3.54 -17.53
N PHE A 15 -7.06 -2.90 -16.84
CA PHE A 15 -7.71 -1.68 -17.31
C PHE A 15 -6.73 -0.50 -17.43
N TRP A 16 -6.00 -0.19 -16.35
CA TRP A 16 -5.02 0.90 -16.34
C TRP A 16 -3.86 0.62 -17.31
N GLY A 17 -3.36 -0.61 -17.35
CA GLY A 17 -2.31 -1.02 -18.27
C GLY A 17 -2.72 -0.84 -19.73
N TRP A 18 -3.95 -1.20 -20.08
CA TRP A 18 -4.50 -0.96 -21.42
C TRP A 18 -4.69 0.53 -21.71
N PHE A 19 -5.23 1.31 -20.77
CA PHE A 19 -5.39 2.76 -20.90
C PHE A 19 -4.06 3.49 -21.13
N PHE A 20 -3.04 3.20 -20.32
CA PHE A 20 -1.71 3.78 -20.48
C PHE A 20 -1.07 3.34 -21.80
N ALA A 21 -1.21 2.07 -22.17
CA ALA A 21 -0.73 1.56 -23.45
C ALA A 21 -1.38 2.30 -24.65
N ALA A 22 -2.69 2.53 -24.60
CA ALA A 22 -3.41 3.34 -25.59
C ALA A 22 -2.94 4.80 -25.62
N ARG A 23 -2.58 5.36 -24.45
CA ARG A 23 -2.09 6.74 -24.34
C ARG A 23 -0.69 6.94 -24.94
N PHE A 24 0.18 5.93 -24.82
CA PHE A 24 1.56 5.94 -25.34
C PHE A 24 1.67 5.37 -26.76
N ASP A 25 0.57 4.93 -27.36
CA ASP A 25 0.50 4.38 -28.71
C ASP A 25 1.50 3.24 -28.93
N VAL A 26 1.54 2.28 -28.00
CA VAL A 26 2.40 1.09 -28.08
C VAL A 26 1.90 0.13 -29.17
N GLY A 27 2.08 0.51 -30.44
CA GLY A 27 2.26 -0.30 -31.66
C GLY A 27 1.28 -1.42 -32.02
N TYR A 28 0.34 -1.79 -31.16
CA TYR A 28 -0.58 -2.91 -31.34
C TYR A 28 -1.99 -2.39 -31.56
N VAL A 29 -2.72 -2.97 -32.53
CA VAL A 29 -4.07 -2.54 -32.94
C VAL A 29 -5.04 -2.43 -31.77
N VAL A 30 -5.04 -3.39 -30.84
CA VAL A 30 -5.94 -3.39 -29.66
C VAL A 30 -5.56 -2.30 -28.65
N PHE A 31 -4.31 -1.87 -28.64
CA PHE A 31 -3.77 -0.83 -27.76
C PHE A 31 -3.63 0.51 -28.49
N SER A 32 -4.30 0.69 -29.63
CA SER A 32 -4.25 1.96 -30.35
C SER A 32 -5.31 2.93 -29.82
N ARG A 33 -5.06 4.22 -30.00
CA ARG A 33 -6.02 5.27 -29.67
C ARG A 33 -7.31 5.16 -30.48
N GLU A 34 -7.23 4.64 -31.71
CA GLU A 34 -8.40 4.43 -32.56
C GLU A 34 -9.38 3.40 -31.98
N VAL A 35 -8.87 2.30 -31.42
CA VAL A 35 -9.72 1.29 -30.76
C VAL A 35 -10.33 1.83 -29.48
N TYR A 36 -9.58 2.63 -28.73
CA TYR A 36 -10.08 3.33 -27.56
C TYR A 36 -11.28 4.23 -27.94
N ASP A 37 -11.08 5.15 -28.88
CA ASP A 37 -12.11 6.09 -29.32
C ASP A 37 -13.35 5.38 -29.87
N LYS A 38 -13.18 4.31 -30.65
CA LYS A 38 -14.30 3.50 -31.18
C LYS A 38 -15.09 2.79 -30.09
N THR A 39 -14.42 2.26 -29.07
CA THR A 39 -15.09 1.58 -27.95
C THR A 39 -15.96 2.56 -27.18
N PHE A 40 -15.45 3.77 -26.92
CA PHE A 40 -16.20 4.81 -26.23
C PHE A 40 -17.34 5.38 -27.09
N ALA A 41 -17.17 5.51 -28.41
CA ALA A 41 -18.26 5.88 -29.31
C ALA A 41 -19.43 4.87 -29.27
N VAL A 42 -19.14 3.58 -29.13
CA VAL A 42 -20.20 2.55 -28.93
C VAL A 42 -20.92 2.77 -27.61
N TYR A 43 -20.18 3.07 -26.53
CA TYR A 43 -20.81 3.35 -25.23
C TYR A 43 -21.63 4.63 -25.23
N GLU A 44 -21.17 5.69 -25.89
CA GLU A 44 -21.92 6.93 -26.06
C GLU A 44 -23.24 6.68 -26.79
N ALA A 45 -23.21 5.91 -27.89
CA ALA A 45 -24.42 5.51 -28.62
C ALA A 45 -25.37 4.63 -27.77
N LEU A 46 -24.83 3.82 -26.86
CA LEU A 46 -25.62 2.91 -26.02
C LEU A 46 -26.26 3.61 -24.81
N LEU A 47 -25.51 4.51 -24.17
CA LEU A 47 -25.87 5.15 -22.90
C LEU A 47 -26.42 6.58 -23.09
N GLY A 48 -26.22 7.19 -24.26
CA GLY A 48 -26.60 8.58 -24.52
C GLY A 48 -25.82 9.59 -23.68
N MET A 49 -24.64 9.22 -23.20
CA MET A 49 -23.75 10.04 -22.39
C MET A 49 -22.42 10.20 -23.10
N ASP A 50 -21.81 11.37 -22.96
CA ASP A 50 -20.51 11.67 -23.55
C ASP A 50 -19.44 10.63 -23.11
N ALA A 51 -18.63 10.22 -24.07
CA ALA A 51 -17.56 9.24 -23.89
C ALA A 51 -16.62 9.61 -22.74
N ASP A 52 -16.24 10.89 -22.65
CA ASP A 52 -15.35 11.40 -21.62
C ASP A 52 -16.01 11.35 -20.23
N ALA A 53 -17.32 11.63 -20.14
CA ALA A 53 -18.06 11.51 -18.89
C ALA A 53 -18.14 10.06 -18.41
N ILE A 54 -18.36 9.09 -19.32
CA ILE A 54 -18.35 7.66 -19.00
C ILE A 54 -16.98 7.24 -18.49
N ALA A 55 -15.91 7.63 -19.20
CA ALA A 55 -14.53 7.32 -18.81
C ALA A 55 -14.20 7.90 -17.42
N TRP A 56 -14.62 9.14 -17.16
CA TRP A 56 -14.42 9.80 -15.88
C TRP A 56 -15.15 9.10 -14.73
N LEU A 57 -16.42 8.74 -14.92
CA LEU A 57 -17.21 8.00 -13.93
C LEU A 57 -16.60 6.63 -13.60
N MET A 58 -16.07 5.92 -14.61
CA MET A 58 -15.36 4.67 -14.40
C MET A 58 -14.08 4.86 -13.59
N ALA A 59 -13.30 5.90 -13.90
CA ALA A 59 -12.08 6.21 -13.16
C ALA A 59 -12.39 6.54 -11.70
N GLU A 60 -13.40 7.37 -11.43
CA GLU A 60 -13.86 7.69 -10.07
C GLU A 60 -14.31 6.45 -9.30
N ALA A 61 -15.11 5.58 -9.93
CA ALA A 61 -15.56 4.34 -9.32
C ALA A 61 -14.39 3.43 -8.92
N ILE A 62 -13.38 3.31 -9.79
CA ILE A 62 -12.17 2.52 -9.53
C ILE A 62 -11.36 3.10 -8.38
N VAL A 63 -11.13 4.42 -8.37
CA VAL A 63 -10.38 5.10 -7.30
C VAL A 63 -11.11 4.96 -5.96
N PHE A 64 -12.43 5.14 -5.96
CA PHE A 64 -13.24 5.04 -4.76
C PHE A 64 -13.29 3.60 -4.21
N ASP A 65 -13.46 2.60 -5.07
CA ASP A 65 -13.42 1.18 -4.69
C ASP A 65 -12.04 0.79 -4.11
N SER A 66 -10.97 1.28 -4.73
CA SER A 66 -9.59 1.12 -4.24
C SER A 66 -9.39 1.74 -2.87
N PHE A 67 -9.91 2.95 -2.68
CA PHE A 67 -9.82 3.67 -1.42
C PHE A 67 -10.57 2.94 -0.31
N ILE A 68 -11.79 2.47 -0.56
CA ILE A 68 -12.57 1.69 0.39
C ILE A 68 -11.83 0.40 0.75
N LEU A 69 -11.31 -0.32 -0.24
CA LEU A 69 -10.57 -1.54 0.00
C LEU A 69 -9.37 -1.28 0.91
N LEU A 70 -8.53 -0.29 0.57
CA LEU A 70 -7.37 0.11 1.37
C LEU A 70 -7.78 0.53 2.78
N ALA A 71 -8.88 1.27 2.94
CA ALA A 71 -9.41 1.66 4.24
C ALA A 71 -9.83 0.44 5.08
N ILE A 72 -10.53 -0.53 4.50
CA ILE A 72 -10.93 -1.78 5.16
C ILE A 72 -9.68 -2.56 5.61
N ILE A 73 -8.66 -2.64 4.77
CA ILE A 73 -7.42 -3.37 5.09
C ILE A 73 -6.65 -2.67 6.18
N ALA A 74 -6.48 -1.35 6.09
CA ALA A 74 -5.84 -0.54 7.11
C ALA A 74 -6.55 -0.73 8.46
N PHE A 75 -7.88 -0.74 8.46
CA PHE A 75 -8.68 -0.96 9.65
C PHE A 75 -8.56 -2.38 10.21
N ARG A 76 -8.57 -3.42 9.36
CA ARG A 76 -8.39 -4.83 9.77
C ARG A 76 -6.98 -5.14 10.26
N ARG A 77 -5.97 -4.43 9.75
CA ARG A 77 -4.57 -4.58 10.14
C ARG A 77 -4.08 -3.49 11.09
N ARG A 78 -4.98 -2.74 11.70
CA ARG A 78 -4.67 -1.62 12.60
C ARG A 78 -3.63 -1.98 13.67
N THR A 79 -3.65 -3.21 14.20
CA THR A 79 -2.69 -3.67 15.21
C THR A 79 -1.29 -3.93 14.65
N LYS A 80 -1.19 -4.49 13.43
CA LYS A 80 0.11 -4.73 12.77
C LYS A 80 0.72 -3.44 12.22
N ILE A 81 -0.12 -2.54 11.71
CA ILE A 81 0.31 -1.22 11.25
C ILE A 81 0.72 -0.36 12.46
N ALA A 82 -0.04 -0.38 13.56
CA ALA A 82 0.34 0.31 14.79
C ALA A 82 1.64 -0.24 15.40
N ALA A 83 1.85 -1.56 15.36
CA ALA A 83 3.12 -2.17 15.77
C ALA A 83 4.28 -1.71 14.87
N PHE A 84 4.11 -1.75 13.54
CA PHE A 84 5.11 -1.28 12.58
C PHE A 84 5.44 0.22 12.74
N ILE A 85 4.43 1.07 12.94
CA ILE A 85 4.61 2.50 13.20
C ILE A 85 5.30 2.73 14.56
N ARG A 86 4.95 1.94 15.58
CA ARG A 86 5.60 2.01 16.90
C ARG A 86 7.07 1.60 16.82
N GLU A 87 7.40 0.57 16.05
CA GLU A 87 8.78 0.16 15.74
C GLU A 87 9.54 1.29 15.03
N TRP A 88 8.92 1.88 13.99
CA TRP A 88 9.47 3.02 13.25
C TRP A 88 9.65 4.29 14.09
N ARG A 89 8.83 4.48 15.12
CA ARG A 89 8.91 5.64 16.04
C ARG A 89 9.89 5.41 17.18
N ASN A 90 10.38 4.19 17.39
CA ASN A 90 11.33 3.83 18.45
C ASN A 90 12.64 3.20 17.93
N PRO A 91 13.34 3.76 16.92
CA PRO A 91 14.71 3.33 16.63
C PRO A 91 15.68 3.65 17.79
N ALA A 92 15.29 4.53 18.71
CA ALA A 92 16.10 4.96 19.85
C ALA A 92 16.22 3.93 20.98
N GLY A 93 15.32 2.93 21.06
CA GLY A 93 15.33 1.92 22.13
C GLY A 93 16.41 0.86 21.97
N GLU A 94 16.66 0.40 20.74
CA GLU A 94 17.74 -0.58 20.47
C GLU A 94 19.13 0.02 20.67
N GLY A 95 19.29 1.32 20.39
CA GLY A 95 20.53 2.04 20.65
C GLY A 95 20.81 2.19 22.14
N SER A 96 19.80 2.56 22.94
CA SER A 96 19.95 2.72 24.38
C SER A 96 20.26 1.40 25.08
N ASP A 97 19.62 0.30 24.70
CA ASP A 97 19.85 -1.01 25.34
C ASP A 97 21.27 -1.54 25.07
N ARG A 98 21.76 -1.40 23.83
CA ARG A 98 23.13 -1.80 23.47
C ARG A 98 24.19 -0.93 24.13
N LEU A 99 23.92 0.37 24.28
CA LEU A 99 24.83 1.28 24.98
C LEU A 99 24.84 0.99 26.48
N GLN A 100 23.70 0.63 27.07
CA GLN A 100 23.58 0.23 28.47
C GLN A 100 24.37 -1.05 28.74
N GLU A 101 24.21 -2.11 27.93
CA GLU A 101 25.00 -3.34 28.05
C GLU A 101 26.51 -3.09 27.90
N ARG A 102 26.88 -2.21 26.97
CA ARG A 102 28.28 -1.83 26.75
C ARG A 102 28.85 -1.01 27.92
N TYR A 103 28.05 -0.15 28.54
CA TYR A 103 28.46 0.59 29.73
C TYR A 103 28.60 -0.34 30.94
N ASP A 104 27.65 -1.24 31.15
CA ASP A 104 27.66 -2.21 32.26
C ASP A 104 28.86 -3.16 32.18
N SER A 105 29.19 -3.66 30.98
CA SER A 105 30.36 -4.52 30.77
C SER A 105 31.70 -3.82 31.02
N ILE A 106 31.80 -2.52 30.72
CA ILE A 106 33.00 -1.71 31.01
C ILE A 106 33.07 -1.35 32.50
N ALA A 107 31.94 -1.01 33.11
CA ALA A 107 31.86 -0.57 34.49
C ALA A 107 32.05 -1.71 35.51
N TYR A 108 31.56 -2.92 35.20
CA TYR A 108 31.59 -4.04 36.13
C TYR A 108 32.66 -5.10 35.80
N GLY A 109 33.25 -5.08 34.61
CA GLY A 109 34.24 -6.07 34.19
C GLY A 109 33.64 -7.48 34.04
N SER A 110 34.26 -8.29 33.18
CA SER A 110 33.77 -9.59 32.67
C SER A 110 33.32 -10.65 33.70
N GLY A 111 33.40 -10.38 35.01
CA GLY A 111 33.04 -11.32 36.08
C GLY A 111 32.11 -10.78 37.19
N ALA A 112 31.76 -9.48 37.23
CA ALA A 112 30.86 -8.97 38.27
C ALA A 112 29.42 -8.86 37.75
N ARG A 113 28.50 -9.59 38.40
CA ARG A 113 27.07 -9.51 38.13
C ARG A 113 26.58 -8.11 38.51
N ALA A 114 26.04 -7.38 37.53
CA ALA A 114 25.41 -6.07 37.74
C ALA A 114 24.42 -6.12 38.92
N PRO A 115 24.33 -5.07 39.76
CA PRO A 115 23.32 -5.00 40.81
C PRO A 115 21.96 -5.10 40.13
N GLY A 116 21.27 -6.21 40.41
CA GLY A 116 20.03 -6.56 39.72
C GLY A 116 19.05 -5.39 39.76
N LYS A 117 18.40 -5.13 38.62
CA LYS A 117 17.26 -4.22 38.54
C LYS A 117 16.32 -4.57 39.69
N VAL A 118 16.32 -3.73 40.73
CA VAL A 118 15.32 -3.81 41.79
C VAL A 118 14.00 -3.64 41.06
N ARG A 119 13.28 -4.75 40.93
CA ARG A 119 11.87 -4.72 40.57
C ARG A 119 11.22 -3.89 41.67
N GLU A 120 11.02 -2.61 41.41
CA GLU A 120 10.02 -1.82 42.11
C GLU A 120 8.67 -2.47 41.76
N ALA A 121 8.31 -3.44 42.58
CA ALA A 121 6.96 -3.95 42.70
C ALA A 121 6.30 -3.11 43.79
N VAL A 122 5.61 -2.04 43.37
CA VAL A 122 4.49 -1.44 44.11
C VAL A 122 3.46 -1.01 43.08
#